data_AF-A0A4P8SGK8-F1
#
_entry.id   AF-A0A4P8SGK8-F1
#
_cell.length_a   1.000
_cell.length_b   1.000
_cell.length_c   1.000
_cell.angle_alpha   90.00
_cell.angle_beta   90.00
_cell.angle_gamma   90.00
#
_symmetry.space_group_name_H-M   'P 1'
#
loop_
_entity.id
_entity.type
_entity.pdbx_description
1 polymer ?
#
loop_
_entity_poly.entity_id
_entity_poly.type
_entity_poly.pdbx_seq_one_letter_code
_entity_poly.pdbx_strand_id
1 'polypeptide(L)'
;MSEIFELEYRGLNIFDEISTVEIAIDELNKIIHIYDTNQVVEPEYNFSTKQFQMSDGFLKMSKVLYDKKFFNTQSDTVEHWINQITWIFYGSRKSIIMYVEENIIEISKDKPTIENQIPRDCLHTKYVLRILK
;
A
#
# COMPACT_ATOMS: atom_id res chain seq x y z
N MET A 1 -22.65 4.67 -2.52
CA MET A 1 -21.72 4.00 -3.45
C MET A 1 -20.33 4.38 -3.01
N SER A 2 -19.51 3.44 -2.57
CA SER A 2 -18.09 3.69 -2.34
C SER A 2 -17.42 3.76 -3.70
N GLU A 3 -17.16 4.96 -4.19
CA GLU A 3 -16.47 5.17 -5.45
C GLU A 3 -14.98 4.99 -5.19
N ILE A 4 -14.47 3.78 -5.42
CA ILE A 4 -13.03 3.52 -5.36
C ILE A 4 -12.39 4.19 -6.58
N PHE A 5 -11.44 5.08 -6.35
CA PHE A 5 -10.71 5.78 -7.42
C PHE A 5 -9.42 5.03 -7.76
N GLU A 6 -9.23 4.67 -9.03
CA GLU A 6 -8.03 3.97 -9.49
C GLU A 6 -7.10 4.90 -10.27
N LEU A 7 -5.78 4.77 -10.06
CA LEU A 7 -4.75 5.51 -10.77
C LEU A 7 -3.47 4.69 -10.93
N GLU A 8 -2.61 5.14 -11.85
CA GLU A 8 -1.28 4.58 -12.05
C GLU A 8 -0.20 5.57 -11.60
N TYR A 9 0.78 5.07 -10.85
CA TYR A 9 2.00 5.78 -10.52
C TYR A 9 3.18 5.14 -11.27
N ARG A 10 4.11 5.96 -11.77
CA ARG A 10 5.34 5.48 -12.41
C ARG A 10 6.54 5.92 -11.60
N GLY A 11 7.41 4.98 -11.28
CA GLY A 11 8.62 5.21 -10.51
C GLY A 11 9.75 4.28 -10.96
N LEU A 12 10.94 4.52 -10.41
CA LEU A 12 12.08 3.64 -10.61
C LEU A 12 12.04 2.53 -9.56
N ASN A 13 12.24 1.29 -9.99
CA ASN A 13 12.44 0.16 -9.08
C ASN A 13 13.90 0.10 -8.58
N ILE A 14 14.20 -0.93 -7.78
CA ILE A 14 15.55 -1.20 -7.25
C ILE A 14 16.63 -1.47 -8.31
N PHE A 15 16.23 -1.70 -9.57
CA PHE A 15 17.12 -1.92 -10.72
C PHE A 15 17.22 -0.69 -11.64
N ASP A 16 16.76 0.47 -11.17
CA ASP A 16 16.69 1.72 -11.95
C ASP A 16 15.82 1.63 -13.21
N GLU A 17 14.86 0.72 -13.24
CA GLU A 17 13.92 0.56 -14.35
C GLU A 17 12.60 1.27 -14.05
N ILE A 18 12.06 1.98 -15.05
CA ILE A 18 10.74 2.61 -14.94
C ILE A 18 9.68 1.51 -14.90
N SER A 19 8.96 1.45 -13.79
CA SER A 19 7.90 0.49 -13.52
C SER A 19 6.61 1.20 -13.10
N THR A 20 5.47 0.55 -13.35
CA THR A 20 4.14 1.06 -13.01
C THR A 20 3.64 0.41 -11.73
N VAL A 21 3.01 1.22 -10.88
CA VAL A 21 2.31 0.84 -9.66
C VAL A 21 0.83 1.17 -9.85
N GLU A 22 -0.04 0.19 -9.64
CA GLU A 22 -1.49 0.39 -9.63
C GLU A 22 -1.95 0.78 -8.21
N ILE A 23 -2.73 1.86 -8.11
CA ILE A 23 -3.21 2.41 -6.84
C ILE A 23 -4.72 2.50 -6.90
N ALA A 24 -5.40 1.97 -5.89
CA ALA A 24 -6.83 2.14 -5.70
C ALA A 24 -7.08 2.83 -4.35
N ILE A 25 -7.87 3.89 -4.38
CA ILE A 25 -8.12 4.78 -3.25
C ILE A 25 -9.58 4.59 -2.81
N ASP A 26 -9.76 4.11 -1.58
CA ASP A 26 -11.04 4.08 -0.89
C ASP A 26 -11.10 5.25 0.10
N GLU A 27 -11.71 6.35 -0.34
CA GLU A 27 -11.79 7.58 0.45
C GLU A 27 -12.64 7.40 1.72
N LEU A 28 -13.73 6.63 1.63
CA LEU A 28 -14.68 6.46 2.73
C LEU A 28 -14.03 5.72 3.91
N ASN A 29 -13.24 4.69 3.61
CA ASN A 29 -12.56 3.90 4.62
C ASN A 29 -11.15 4.41 4.95
N LYS A 30 -10.67 5.44 4.25
CA LYS A 30 -9.27 5.93 4.35
C LYS A 30 -8.25 4.84 4.10
N ILE A 31 -8.47 4.04 3.05
CA ILE A 31 -7.59 2.94 2.66
C ILE A 31 -7.01 3.23 1.28
N ILE A 32 -5.70 3.09 1.16
CA ILE A 32 -5.01 3.07 -0.13
C ILE A 32 -4.48 1.67 -0.38
N HIS A 33 -4.93 1.09 -1.48
CA HIS A 33 -4.51 -0.22 -1.97
C HIS A 33 -3.44 -0.06 -3.04
N ILE A 34 -2.32 -0.74 -2.87
CA ILE A 34 -1.15 -0.64 -3.74
C ILE A 34 -0.83 -2.02 -4.32
N TYR A 35 -0.91 -2.13 -5.64
CA TYR A 35 -0.46 -3.29 -6.38
C TYR A 35 0.83 -2.95 -7.14
N ASP A 36 1.94 -3.41 -6.58
CA ASP A 36 3.30 -3.15 -7.08
C ASP A 36 4.07 -4.47 -7.16
N THR A 37 4.23 -5.02 -8.37
CA THR A 37 4.95 -6.30 -8.55
C THR A 37 6.45 -6.11 -8.76
N ASN A 38 6.90 -4.86 -8.93
CA ASN A 38 8.27 -4.52 -9.30
C ASN A 38 9.03 -3.85 -8.14
N GLN A 39 8.47 -3.80 -6.94
CA GLN A 39 9.11 -3.25 -5.73
C GLN A 39 9.58 -1.81 -5.93
N VAL A 40 8.73 -0.99 -6.52
CA VAL A 40 8.93 0.46 -6.68
C VAL A 40 8.64 1.20 -5.38
N VAL A 41 7.55 0.84 -4.69
CA VAL A 41 7.03 1.54 -3.50
C VAL A 41 6.69 0.59 -2.36
N GLU A 42 6.91 -0.71 -2.53
CA GLU A 42 6.66 -1.69 -1.48
C GLU A 42 7.60 -1.47 -0.27
N PRO A 43 7.17 -1.78 0.97
CA PRO A 43 8.06 -1.75 2.13
C PRO A 43 9.22 -2.73 1.98
N GLU A 44 10.39 -2.32 2.47
CA GLU A 44 11.63 -3.08 2.39
C GLU A 44 11.93 -3.79 3.70
N TYR A 45 12.46 -5.00 3.63
CA TYR A 45 12.89 -5.73 4.82
C TYR A 45 14.30 -5.30 5.23
N ASN A 46 14.44 -4.71 6.41
CA ASN A 46 15.74 -4.33 6.96
C ASN A 46 16.35 -5.53 7.71
N PHE A 47 17.42 -6.11 7.15
CA PHE A 47 18.09 -7.28 7.73
C PHE A 47 18.79 -7.00 9.05
N SER A 48 19.20 -5.76 9.30
CA SER A 48 19.87 -5.37 10.55
C SER A 48 18.89 -5.31 11.71
N THR A 49 17.71 -4.73 11.51
CA THR A 49 16.65 -4.62 12.53
C THR A 49 15.67 -5.78 12.52
N LYS A 50 15.70 -6.62 11.48
CA LYS A 50 14.78 -7.73 11.22
C LYS A 50 13.31 -7.31 11.13
N GLN A 51 13.07 -6.09 10.66
CA GLN A 51 11.74 -5.48 10.55
C GLN A 51 11.56 -4.86 9.17
N PHE A 52 10.31 -4.78 8.72
CA PHE A 52 9.98 -3.99 7.53
C PHE A 52 10.11 -2.50 7.84
N GLN A 53 10.50 -1.72 6.85
CA GLN A 53 10.55 -0.27 6.89
C GLN A 53 9.97 0.29 5.58
N MET A 54 9.47 1.53 5.61
CA MET A 54 9.00 2.19 4.40
C MET A 54 10.16 2.46 3.44
N SER A 55 9.93 2.23 2.16
CA SER A 55 10.91 2.51 1.10
C SER A 55 10.93 4.00 0.71
N ASP A 56 12.03 4.44 0.13
CA ASP A 56 12.12 5.80 -0.42
C ASP A 56 11.09 6.03 -1.54
N GLY A 57 10.78 4.99 -2.31
CA GLY A 57 9.75 5.04 -3.35
C GLY A 57 8.37 5.29 -2.77
N PHE A 58 8.03 4.63 -1.65
CA PHE A 58 6.81 4.92 -0.91
C PHE A 58 6.72 6.39 -0.49
N LEU A 59 7.77 6.94 0.12
CA LEU A 59 7.79 8.33 0.59
C LEU A 59 7.63 9.35 -0.55
N LYS A 60 8.23 9.07 -1.71
CA LYS A 60 8.07 9.91 -2.91
C LYS A 60 6.65 9.83 -3.46
N MET A 61 6.09 8.63 -3.56
CA MET A 61 4.73 8.41 -4.05
C MET A 61 3.69 9.05 -3.13
N SER A 62 3.78 8.81 -1.82
CA SER A 62 2.86 9.37 -0.83
C SER A 62 2.87 10.90 -0.83
N LYS A 63 4.04 11.53 -0.98
CA LYS A 63 4.13 12.98 -1.18
C LYS A 63 3.38 13.46 -2.43
N VAL A 64 3.53 12.77 -3.56
CA VAL A 64 2.79 13.09 -4.80
C VAL A 64 1.28 12.96 -4.60
N LEU A 65 0.83 11.94 -3.87
CA LEU A 65 -0.59 11.74 -3.57
C LEU A 65 -1.12 12.84 -2.62
N TYR A 66 -0.34 13.20 -1.59
CA TYR A 66 -0.65 14.29 -0.67
C TYR A 66 -0.78 15.63 -1.40
N ASP A 67 0.19 15.98 -2.24
CA ASP A 67 0.20 17.25 -3.00
C ASP A 67 -0.99 17.36 -3.97
N LYS A 68 -1.46 16.21 -4.49
CA LYS A 68 -2.65 16.13 -5.34
C LYS A 68 -3.97 16.20 -4.58
N LYS A 69 -3.95 16.21 -3.25
CA LYS A 69 -5.12 16.35 -2.37
C LYS A 69 -6.23 15.33 -2.64
N PHE A 70 -5.84 14.06 -2.88
CA PHE A 70 -6.81 12.97 -3.09
C PHE A 70 -7.69 12.68 -1.88
N PHE A 71 -7.28 13.14 -0.68
CA PHE A 71 -8.10 13.09 0.52
C PHE A 71 -8.26 14.50 1.08
N ASN A 72 -9.46 14.81 1.53
CA ASN A 72 -9.75 16.06 2.22
C ASN A 72 -9.32 15.95 3.70
N THR A 73 -8.01 15.93 3.95
CA THR A 73 -7.42 15.81 5.29
C THR A 73 -6.92 17.15 5.81
N GLN A 74 -7.08 17.40 7.11
CA GLN A 74 -6.55 18.59 7.80
C GLN A 74 -5.07 18.46 8.20
N SER A 75 -4.32 17.53 7.59
CA SER A 75 -2.95 17.22 7.99
C SER A 75 -1.96 18.24 7.46
N ASP A 76 -1.22 18.86 8.38
CA ASP A 76 -0.21 19.90 8.06
C ASP A 76 1.09 19.32 7.49
N THR A 77 1.34 18.01 7.66
CA THR A 77 2.55 17.33 7.16
C THR A 77 2.21 16.04 6.42
N VAL A 78 3.08 15.66 5.48
CA VAL A 78 2.99 14.39 4.72
C VAL A 78 3.05 13.18 5.66
N GLU A 79 3.91 13.22 6.67
CA GLU A 79 4.06 12.14 7.65
C GLU A 79 2.78 11.92 8.46
N HIS A 80 2.18 13.00 8.97
CA HIS A 80 0.92 12.89 9.70
C HIS A 80 -0.21 12.38 8.80
N TRP A 81 -0.21 12.79 7.52
CA TRP A 81 -1.16 12.29 6.53
C TRP A 81 -1.00 10.80 6.25
N ILE A 82 0.23 10.32 6.07
CA ILE A 82 0.54 8.90 5.89
C ILE A 82 -0.03 8.08 7.06
N ASN A 83 0.15 8.55 8.30
CA ASN A 83 -0.26 7.82 9.51
C ASN A 83 -1.79 7.78 9.71
N GLN A 84 -2.55 8.67 9.06
CA GLN A 84 -4.01 8.69 9.12
C GLN A 84 -4.68 7.74 8.11
N ILE A 85 -3.91 7.17 7.19
CA ILE A 85 -4.41 6.31 6.11
C ILE A 85 -3.89 4.90 6.35
N THR A 86 -4.76 3.92 6.13
CA THR A 86 -4.32 2.52 6.05
C THR A 86 -3.76 2.24 4.66
N TRP A 87 -2.54 1.72 4.58
CA TRP A 87 -1.93 1.35 3.30
C TRP A 87 -1.81 -0.15 3.20
N ILE A 88 -2.28 -0.73 2.09
CA ILE A 88 -2.26 -2.18 1.88
C ILE A 88 -1.49 -2.50 0.62
N PHE A 89 -0.40 -3.24 0.75
CA PHE A 89 0.50 -3.62 -0.32
C PHE A 89 0.28 -5.08 -0.70
N TYR A 90 0.03 -5.31 -1.99
CA TYR A 90 -0.31 -6.61 -2.55
C TYR A 90 0.84 -7.22 -3.37
N GLY A 91 1.98 -6.54 -3.48
CA GLY A 91 3.10 -6.86 -4.36
C GLY A 91 3.81 -8.17 -4.06
N SER A 92 4.19 -8.36 -2.80
CA SER A 92 4.97 -9.49 -2.31
C SER A 92 4.30 -10.81 -2.66
N ARG A 93 5.05 -11.78 -3.18
CA ARG A 93 4.47 -13.08 -3.57
C ARG A 93 3.94 -13.88 -2.38
N LYS A 94 4.46 -13.66 -1.18
CA LYS A 94 4.17 -14.49 -0.01
C LYS A 94 3.21 -13.85 0.98
N SER A 95 3.16 -12.53 1.01
CA SER A 95 2.48 -11.79 2.06
C SER A 95 1.78 -10.54 1.51
N ILE A 96 0.70 -10.15 2.18
CA ILE A 96 0.11 -8.81 2.10
C ILE A 96 0.75 -8.01 3.23
N ILE A 97 1.27 -6.83 2.91
CA ILE A 97 1.84 -5.93 3.91
C ILE A 97 0.82 -4.83 4.18
N MET A 98 0.58 -4.52 5.44
CA MET A 98 -0.30 -3.44 5.85
C MET A 98 0.48 -2.42 6.68
N TYR A 99 0.26 -1.15 6.43
CA TYR A 99 0.67 -0.06 7.31
C TYR A 99 -0.55 0.59 7.92
N VAL A 100 -0.63 0.56 9.24
CA VAL A 100 -1.74 1.10 10.02
C VAL A 100 -1.20 1.62 11.34
N GLU A 101 -1.58 2.84 11.72
CA GLU A 101 -1.20 3.44 13.00
C GLU A 101 0.30 3.31 13.31
N GLU A 102 1.16 3.66 12.35
CA GLU A 102 2.63 3.61 12.47
C GLU A 102 3.24 2.21 12.59
N ASN A 103 2.43 1.15 12.43
CA ASN A 103 2.86 -0.23 12.49
C ASN A 103 2.81 -0.88 11.11
N ILE A 104 3.84 -1.67 10.79
CA ILE A 104 3.84 -2.55 9.62
C ILE A 104 3.48 -3.96 10.06
N ILE A 105 2.42 -4.50 9.48
CA ILE A 105 1.90 -5.85 9.71
C ILE A 105 2.12 -6.65 8.44
N GLU A 106 2.81 -7.79 8.55
CA GLU A 106 2.94 -8.76 7.46
C GLU A 106 1.94 -9.89 7.65
N ILE A 107 1.10 -10.14 6.64
CA ILE A 107 0.05 -11.15 6.67
C ILE A 107 0.31 -12.15 5.55
N SER A 108 0.46 -13.43 5.88
CA SER A 108 0.69 -14.48 4.90
C SER A 108 -0.49 -14.62 3.92
N LYS A 109 -0.19 -14.88 2.64
CA LYS A 109 -1.19 -14.97 1.55
C LYS A 109 -1.97 -16.28 1.50
N ASP A 110 -1.82 -17.16 2.49
CA ASP A 110 -2.66 -18.35 2.56
C ASP A 110 -4.12 -17.97 2.86
N LYS A 111 -5.04 -18.55 2.09
CA LYS A 111 -6.50 -18.29 2.20
C LYS A 111 -7.04 -18.25 3.64
N PRO A 112 -6.72 -19.22 4.53
CA PRO A 112 -7.26 -19.19 5.88
C PRO A 112 -6.69 -18.04 6.73
N THR A 113 -5.45 -17.59 6.49
CA THR A 113 -4.88 -16.44 7.22
C THR A 113 -5.54 -15.14 6.80
N ILE A 114 -5.73 -14.93 5.49
CA ILE A 114 -6.39 -13.70 4.98
C ILE A 114 -7.80 -13.56 5.55
N GLU A 115 -8.60 -14.63 5.52
CA GLU A 115 -10.00 -14.61 5.98
C GLU A 115 -10.15 -14.40 7.50
N ASN A 116 -9.15 -14.80 8.28
CA ASN A 116 -9.18 -14.69 9.74
C ASN A 116 -8.56 -13.39 10.27
N GLN A 117 -7.63 -12.76 9.53
CA GLN A 117 -6.86 -11.61 10.03
C GLN A 117 -7.27 -10.27 9.40
N ILE A 118 -7.91 -10.28 8.21
CA ILE A 118 -8.36 -9.05 7.55
C ILE A 118 -9.86 -9.18 7.26
N PRO A 119 -10.70 -8.26 7.76
CA PRO A 119 -12.09 -8.19 7.33
C PRO A 119 -12.14 -8.11 5.80
N ARG A 120 -12.94 -8.96 5.15
CA ARG A 120 -13.00 -9.02 3.67
C ARG A 120 -13.33 -7.67 3.04
N ASP A 121 -14.05 -6.83 3.76
CA ASP A 121 -14.48 -5.49 3.33
C ASP A 121 -13.31 -4.48 3.28
N CYS A 122 -12.16 -4.81 3.87
CA CYS A 122 -10.95 -3.98 3.86
C CYS A 122 -10.00 -4.30 2.70
N LEU A 123 -10.28 -5.32 1.86
CA LEU A 123 -9.42 -5.72 0.76
C LEU A 123 -10.01 -5.35 -0.60
N HIS A 124 -9.14 -4.88 -1.50
CA HIS A 124 -9.57 -4.57 -2.86
C HIS A 124 -9.67 -5.84 -3.71
N THR A 125 -10.90 -6.23 -4.06
CA THR A 125 -11.21 -7.52 -4.71
C THR A 125 -10.40 -7.78 -5.98
N LYS A 126 -10.18 -6.76 -6.82
CA LYS A 126 -9.37 -6.84 -8.04
C LYS A 126 -7.94 -7.32 -7.75
N TYR A 127 -7.31 -6.79 -6.70
CA TYR A 127 -5.94 -7.15 -6.35
C TYR A 127 -5.87 -8.52 -5.67
N VAL A 128 -6.83 -8.84 -4.79
CA VAL A 128 -6.94 -10.17 -4.17
C VAL A 128 -7.04 -11.28 -5.22
N LEU A 129 -7.89 -11.10 -6.24
CA LEU A 129 -8.05 -12.08 -7.32
C LEU A 129 -6.77 -12.28 -8.15
N ARG A 130 -5.87 -11.29 -8.20
CA ARG A 130 -4.60 -11.40 -8.93
C ARG A 130 -3.53 -12.15 -8.14
N ILE A 131 -3.56 -12.06 -6.81
CA ILE A 131 -2.56 -12.69 -5.94
C ILE A 131 -2.92 -14.13 -5.52
N LEU A 132 -4.17 -14.54 -5.71
CA LEU A 132 -4.67 -15.89 -5.39
C LEU A 132 -4.69 -16.85 -6.61
N LYS A 133 -4.12 -16.45 -7.74
CA LYS A 133 -3.89 -17.31 -8.91
C LYS A 133 -2.62 -18.12 -8.74
#